data_AF-A0A521K5C8-F1
#
_entry.id   AF-A0A521K5C8-F1
#
_cell.length_a   1.000
_cell.length_b   1.000
_cell.length_c   1.000
_cell.angle_alpha   90.00
_cell.angle_beta   90.00
_cell.angle_gamma   90.00
#
_symmetry.space_group_name_H-M   'P 1'
#
loop_
_entity.id
_entity.type
_entity.pdbx_description
1 polymer ?
#
loop_
_entity_poly.entity_id
_entity_poly.type
_entity_poly.pdbx_seq_one_letter_code
_entity_poly.pdbx_strand_id
1 'polypeptide(L)'
;MGKGEKRDRLTLPVTVTEAHRGKTLDVDCAQETIILRDPAGEPLGTVTWQAVIEQICAATIQRPPEQMRAQPRVSFLSKVRYGTPGSRPAESRATGIGGGGLFIESTAPLPVGTDLELEFTLPERPAQWLKARGIVVWVCPKADQYTFSPGMGIRFTKIADEARGLVLALVESLRRRPLAD
;
A
#
# COMPACT_ATOMS: atom_id res chain seq x y z
N MET A 1 -19.89 -46.92 12.82
CA MET A 1 -20.54 -45.86 12.02
C MET A 1 -20.54 -44.59 12.86
N GLY A 2 -19.91 -43.50 12.41
CA GLY A 2 -19.82 -42.26 13.18
C GLY A 2 -18.92 -41.26 12.46
N LYS A 3 -19.35 -40.75 11.30
CA LYS A 3 -18.67 -39.64 10.63
C LYS A 3 -18.90 -38.39 11.49
N GLY A 4 -17.81 -37.79 11.98
CA GLY A 4 -17.83 -36.48 12.61
C GLY A 4 -18.37 -35.44 11.63
N GLU A 5 -19.50 -34.86 12.00
CA GLU A 5 -20.16 -33.77 11.28
C GLU A 5 -19.24 -32.54 11.33
N LYS A 6 -18.74 -32.12 10.17
CA LYS A 6 -17.91 -30.91 10.04
C LYS A 6 -18.72 -29.72 10.56
N ARG A 7 -18.18 -29.01 11.56
CA ARG A 7 -18.74 -27.74 12.03
C ARG A 7 -18.53 -26.67 10.96
N ASP A 8 -19.43 -26.62 9.98
CA ASP A 8 -19.47 -25.59 8.94
C ASP A 8 -20.06 -24.26 9.43
N ARG A 9 -20.43 -24.17 10.72
CA ARG A 9 -20.91 -22.95 11.38
C ARG A 9 -20.18 -22.68 12.70
N LEU A 10 -19.84 -21.42 12.93
CA LEU A 10 -19.16 -20.93 14.12
C LEU A 10 -19.90 -19.71 14.68
N THR A 11 -20.18 -19.70 15.97
CA THR A 11 -20.74 -18.53 16.66
C THR A 11 -19.64 -17.87 17.50
N LEU A 12 -19.36 -16.60 17.23
CA LEU A 12 -18.26 -15.86 17.83
C LEU A 12 -18.84 -14.66 18.63
N PRO A 13 -18.67 -14.62 19.95
CA PRO A 13 -19.17 -13.50 20.76
C PRO A 13 -18.31 -12.25 20.60
N VAL A 14 -18.96 -11.08 20.56
CA VAL A 14 -18.26 -9.79 20.60
C VAL A 14 -17.96 -9.43 22.06
N THR A 15 -16.70 -9.57 22.45
CA THR A 15 -16.26 -9.42 23.86
C THR A 15 -15.48 -8.15 24.15
N VAL A 16 -14.77 -7.62 23.14
CA VAL A 16 -13.83 -6.48 23.30
C VAL A 16 -14.49 -5.14 22.97
N THR A 17 -15.27 -5.06 21.89
CA THR A 17 -15.88 -3.80 21.44
C THR A 17 -17.09 -3.45 22.28
N GLU A 18 -16.93 -2.52 23.22
CA GLU A 18 -17.92 -2.21 24.27
C GLU A 18 -19.32 -1.86 23.71
N ALA A 19 -19.40 -1.02 22.67
CA ALA A 19 -20.66 -0.64 22.02
C ALA A 19 -21.44 -1.81 21.39
N HIS A 20 -20.80 -2.98 21.24
CA HIS A 20 -21.38 -4.16 20.62
C HIS A 20 -21.31 -5.40 21.52
N ARG A 21 -20.97 -5.22 22.81
CA ARG A 21 -20.92 -6.31 23.79
C ARG A 21 -22.25 -7.06 23.84
N GLY A 22 -22.17 -8.39 23.92
CA GLY A 22 -23.33 -9.28 23.98
C GLY A 22 -23.90 -9.68 22.62
N LYS A 23 -23.52 -9.00 21.52
CA LYS A 23 -23.81 -9.45 20.16
C LYS A 23 -22.95 -10.65 19.78
N THR A 24 -23.41 -11.43 18.81
CA THR A 24 -22.63 -12.55 18.24
C THR A 24 -22.51 -12.44 16.73
N LEU A 25 -21.42 -12.97 16.20
CA LEU A 25 -21.20 -13.18 14.77
C LEU A 25 -21.35 -14.67 14.48
N ASP A 26 -22.38 -15.03 13.74
CA ASP A 26 -22.58 -16.38 13.21
C ASP A 26 -21.91 -16.47 11.84
N VAL A 27 -20.80 -17.20 11.76
CA VAL A 27 -20.06 -17.46 10.54
C VAL A 27 -20.53 -18.77 9.95
N ASP A 28 -21.02 -18.73 8.72
CA ASP A 28 -21.38 -19.91 7.93
C ASP A 28 -20.35 -20.10 6.83
N CYS A 29 -19.52 -21.14 6.97
CA CYS A 29 -18.44 -21.44 6.05
C CYS A 29 -18.94 -22.06 4.74
N ALA A 30 -20.07 -22.76 4.77
CA ALA A 30 -20.64 -23.38 3.58
C ALA A 30 -21.34 -22.36 2.68
N GLN A 31 -21.90 -21.29 3.27
CA GLN A 31 -22.57 -20.20 2.55
C GLN A 31 -21.72 -18.96 2.39
N GLU A 32 -20.50 -18.95 2.93
CA GLU A 32 -19.60 -17.80 2.95
C GLU A 32 -20.29 -16.52 3.45
N THR A 33 -21.03 -16.63 4.56
CA THR A 33 -21.74 -15.51 5.18
C THR A 33 -21.38 -15.31 6.64
N ILE A 34 -21.57 -14.08 7.11
CA ILE A 34 -21.50 -13.72 8.52
C ILE A 34 -22.79 -13.00 8.87
N ILE A 35 -23.51 -13.49 9.88
CA ILE A 35 -24.74 -12.89 10.40
C ILE A 35 -24.42 -12.25 11.73
N LEU A 36 -24.71 -10.96 11.88
CA LEU A 36 -24.68 -10.28 13.17
C LEU A 36 -25.99 -10.56 13.89
N ARG A 37 -25.91 -11.01 15.13
CA ARG A 37 -27.07 -11.18 16.00
C ARG A 37 -27.00 -10.26 17.20
N ASP A 38 -28.16 -9.85 17.69
CA ASP A 38 -28.28 -9.10 18.93
C ASP A 38 -28.09 -10.01 20.17
N PRO A 39 -28.10 -9.46 21.40
CA PRO A 39 -27.98 -10.26 22.62
C PRO A 39 -29.14 -11.23 22.87
N ALA A 40 -30.30 -11.05 22.23
CA ALA A 40 -31.42 -11.99 22.28
C ALA A 40 -31.27 -13.13 21.26
N GLY A 41 -30.31 -13.03 20.34
CA GLY A 41 -30.05 -14.00 19.27
C GLY A 41 -30.75 -13.67 17.95
N GLU A 42 -31.41 -12.52 17.83
CA GLU A 42 -32.12 -12.12 16.62
C GLU A 42 -31.14 -11.57 15.56
N PRO A 43 -31.31 -11.94 14.27
CA PRO A 43 -30.41 -11.48 13.21
C PRO A 43 -30.62 -9.99 12.93
N LEU A 44 -29.57 -9.20 13.11
CA LEU A 44 -29.54 -7.77 12.80
C LEU A 44 -29.16 -7.51 11.33
N GLY A 45 -28.44 -8.44 10.70
CA GLY A 45 -28.04 -8.32 9.30
C GLY A 45 -26.99 -9.35 8.89
N THR A 46 -26.76 -9.46 7.59
CA THR A 46 -25.85 -10.45 6.99
C THR A 46 -24.90 -9.77 6.02
N VAL A 47 -23.64 -10.21 6.03
CA VAL A 47 -22.63 -9.87 5.02
C VAL A 47 -22.03 -11.14 4.42
N THR A 48 -21.56 -11.05 3.19
CA THR A 48 -20.82 -12.14 2.54
C THR A 48 -19.33 -12.02 2.84
N TRP A 49 -18.59 -13.12 2.70
CA TRP A 49 -17.12 -13.09 2.78
C TRP A 49 -16.54 -12.15 1.73
N GLN A 50 -17.11 -12.13 0.52
CA GLN A 50 -16.71 -11.18 -0.53
C GLN A 50 -16.79 -9.72 -0.03
N ALA A 51 -17.90 -9.31 0.59
CA ALA A 51 -18.06 -7.94 1.09
C ALA A 51 -17.03 -7.61 2.19
N VAL A 52 -16.74 -8.56 3.07
CA VAL A 52 -15.71 -8.40 4.11
C VAL A 52 -14.32 -8.28 3.50
N ILE A 53 -13.99 -9.11 2.51
CA ILE A 53 -12.72 -9.08 1.78
C ILE A 53 -12.58 -7.75 1.03
N GLU A 54 -13.61 -7.30 0.32
CA GLU A 54 -13.63 -6.01 -0.38
C GLU A 54 -13.40 -4.85 0.59
N GLN A 55 -14.07 -4.87 1.76
CA GLN A 55 -13.88 -3.86 2.82
C GLN A 55 -12.46 -3.89 3.41
N ILE A 56 -11.89 -5.07 3.66
CA ILE A 56 -10.51 -5.21 4.16
C ILE A 56 -9.51 -4.74 3.12
N CYS A 57 -9.69 -5.09 1.85
CA CYS A 57 -8.84 -4.63 0.76
C CYS A 57 -8.90 -3.10 0.66
N ALA A 58 -10.10 -2.51 0.72
CA ALA A 58 -10.27 -1.06 0.73
C ALA A 58 -9.57 -0.40 1.94
N ALA A 59 -9.67 -0.99 3.14
CA ALA A 59 -9.08 -0.44 4.37
C ALA A 59 -7.56 -0.69 4.49
N THR A 60 -7.03 -1.79 3.93
CA THR A 60 -5.60 -2.14 4.00
C THR A 60 -4.77 -1.27 3.06
N ILE A 61 -5.37 -0.81 1.95
CA ILE A 61 -4.79 0.20 1.06
C ILE A 61 -4.65 1.57 1.77
N GLN A 62 -5.37 1.80 2.89
CA GLN A 62 -5.38 3.06 3.64
C GLN A 62 -4.39 3.12 4.83
N ARG A 63 -3.64 2.05 5.17
CA ARG A 63 -2.62 2.18 6.23
C ARG A 63 -1.49 3.11 5.74
N PRO A 64 -1.17 4.20 6.47
CA PRO A 64 -0.07 5.09 6.09
C PRO A 64 1.21 4.26 5.96
N PRO A 65 1.84 4.23 4.77
CA PRO A 65 2.96 3.34 4.52
C PRO A 65 4.20 3.64 5.37
N GLU A 66 4.18 4.70 6.18
CA GLU A 66 5.23 5.11 7.10
C GLU A 66 5.54 4.06 8.17
N GLN A 67 4.53 3.40 8.74
CA GLN A 67 4.72 2.44 9.84
C GLN A 67 5.28 1.07 9.41
N MET A 68 5.27 0.76 8.11
CA MET A 68 5.71 -0.54 7.58
C MET A 68 7.05 -0.48 6.84
N ARG A 69 7.67 0.72 6.76
CA ARG A 69 8.89 0.93 5.98
C ARG A 69 10.12 0.59 6.81
N ALA A 70 10.91 -0.38 6.34
CA ALA A 70 12.26 -0.64 6.86
C ALA A 70 13.22 0.53 6.69
N GLN A 71 12.94 1.46 5.76
CA GLN A 71 13.72 2.68 5.56
C GLN A 71 12.83 3.91 5.40
N PRO A 72 13.18 5.03 6.06
CA PRO A 72 12.47 6.30 5.91
C PRO A 72 12.33 6.73 4.46
N ARG A 73 11.19 7.34 4.14
CA ARG A 73 11.01 8.09 2.89
C ARG A 73 10.82 9.55 3.22
N VAL A 74 11.45 10.40 2.44
CA VAL A 74 11.27 11.84 2.50
C VAL A 74 10.38 12.25 1.32
N SER A 75 9.47 13.20 1.57
CA SER A 75 8.76 13.87 0.49
C SER A 75 9.77 14.68 -0.30
N PHE A 76 9.78 14.51 -1.62
CA PHE A 76 10.66 15.25 -2.52
C PHE A 76 10.01 15.33 -3.88
N LEU A 77 10.26 16.37 -4.69
CA LEU A 77 9.72 16.47 -6.04
C LEU A 77 10.85 16.43 -7.06
N SER A 78 10.86 15.44 -7.96
CA SER A 78 11.85 15.33 -9.02
C SER A 78 11.30 14.67 -10.28
N LYS A 79 12.03 14.79 -11.39
CA LYS A 79 11.66 14.15 -12.65
C LYS A 79 12.06 12.69 -12.61
N VAL A 80 11.21 11.85 -13.19
CA VAL A 80 11.48 10.41 -13.37
C VAL A 80 11.10 9.99 -14.78
N ARG A 81 11.92 9.11 -15.35
CA ARG A 81 11.68 8.35 -16.57
C ARG A 81 11.56 6.90 -16.17
N TYR A 82 10.55 6.21 -16.68
CA TYR A 82 10.35 4.80 -16.38
C TYR A 82 9.77 4.06 -17.59
N GLY A 83 10.13 2.79 -17.75
CA GLY A 83 9.59 1.92 -18.78
C GLY A 83 9.84 0.46 -18.44
N THR A 84 9.08 -0.43 -19.06
CA THR A 84 9.45 -1.85 -19.04
C THR A 84 10.71 -2.04 -19.88
N PRO A 85 11.54 -3.06 -19.59
CA PRO A 85 12.76 -3.30 -20.36
C PRO A 85 12.47 -3.37 -21.87
N GLY A 86 13.15 -2.53 -22.65
CA GLY A 86 12.98 -2.44 -24.11
C GLY A 86 11.79 -1.61 -24.59
N SER A 87 10.96 -1.05 -23.69
CA SER A 87 9.91 -0.11 -24.07
C SER A 87 10.42 1.32 -24.13
N ARG A 88 9.71 2.19 -24.87
CA ARG A 88 9.94 3.63 -24.78
C ARG A 88 9.60 4.10 -23.35
N PRO A 89 10.48 4.85 -22.67
CA PRO A 89 10.20 5.31 -21.32
C PRO A 89 9.15 6.44 -21.33
N ALA A 90 8.26 6.42 -20.35
CA ALA A 90 7.37 7.51 -20.01
C ALA A 90 8.06 8.48 -19.04
N GLU A 91 7.71 9.76 -19.10
CA GLU A 91 8.16 10.77 -18.13
C GLU A 91 7.06 11.07 -17.11
N SER A 92 7.45 11.24 -15.84
CA SER A 92 6.55 11.69 -14.78
C SER A 92 7.33 12.36 -13.63
N ARG A 93 6.67 12.50 -12.48
CA ARG A 93 7.20 13.04 -11.23
C ARG A 93 7.34 11.95 -10.18
N ALA A 94 8.44 12.01 -9.44
CA ALA A 94 8.61 11.27 -8.21
C ALA A 94 8.32 12.20 -7.02
N THR A 95 7.47 11.75 -6.09
CA THR A 95 7.03 12.56 -4.92
C THR A 95 7.50 12.03 -3.57
N GLY A 96 8.12 10.85 -3.54
CA GLY A 96 8.71 10.30 -2.32
C GLY A 96 9.87 9.36 -2.63
N ILE A 97 10.94 9.44 -1.86
CA ILE A 97 12.14 8.60 -2.03
C ILE A 97 12.71 8.15 -0.70
N GLY A 98 13.20 6.92 -0.65
CA GLY A 98 14.01 6.39 0.43
C GLY A 98 15.08 5.46 -0.14
N GLY A 99 15.99 4.97 0.70
CA GLY A 99 17.07 4.08 0.23
C GLY A 99 16.60 2.73 -0.34
N GLY A 100 15.32 2.40 -0.24
CA GLY A 100 14.72 1.17 -0.79
C GLY A 100 13.83 1.39 -2.03
N GLY A 101 13.53 2.61 -2.42
CA GLY A 101 12.59 2.85 -3.52
C GLY A 101 12.06 4.28 -3.62
N LEU A 102 11.17 4.49 -4.59
CA LEU A 102 10.54 5.78 -4.85
C LEU A 102 9.03 5.62 -5.14
N PHE A 103 8.28 6.71 -5.10
CA PHE A 103 6.89 6.78 -5.56
C PHE A 103 6.82 7.63 -6.82
N ILE A 104 6.14 7.13 -7.86
CA ILE A 104 5.91 7.82 -9.14
C ILE A 104 4.43 8.18 -9.23
N GLU A 105 4.14 9.46 -9.48
CA GLU A 105 2.79 9.91 -9.81
C GLU A 105 2.39 9.36 -11.19
N SER A 106 1.20 8.79 -11.29
CA SER A 106 0.66 8.32 -12.57
C SER A 106 -0.85 8.15 -12.47
N THR A 107 -1.57 8.65 -13.47
CA THR A 107 -3.01 8.42 -13.65
C THR A 107 -3.32 7.03 -14.23
N ALA A 108 -2.31 6.34 -14.76
CA ALA A 108 -2.38 4.98 -15.27
C ALA A 108 -1.20 4.16 -14.70
N PRO A 109 -1.22 3.84 -13.39
CA PRO A 109 -0.15 3.10 -12.74
C PRO A 109 -0.04 1.68 -13.30
N LEU A 110 1.19 1.17 -13.42
CA LEU A 110 1.44 -0.20 -13.90
C LEU A 110 1.11 -1.22 -12.79
N PRO A 111 0.75 -2.47 -13.14
CA PRO A 111 0.39 -3.49 -12.15
C PRO A 111 1.53 -3.80 -11.17
N VAL A 112 1.19 -4.17 -9.94
CA VAL A 112 2.15 -4.74 -8.97
C VAL A 112 2.84 -5.97 -9.57
N GLY A 113 4.15 -6.08 -9.34
CA GLY A 113 5.00 -7.11 -9.93
C GLY A 113 5.65 -6.71 -11.25
N THR A 114 5.31 -5.55 -11.82
CA THR A 114 5.93 -5.08 -13.08
C THR A 114 7.38 -4.64 -12.87
N ASP A 115 8.30 -5.19 -13.65
CA ASP A 115 9.71 -4.77 -13.70
C ASP A 115 9.89 -3.50 -14.53
N LEU A 116 10.69 -2.57 -14.00
CA LEU A 116 10.94 -1.26 -14.61
C LEU A 116 12.43 -0.92 -14.66
N GLU A 117 12.84 -0.31 -15.76
CA GLU A 117 14.05 0.51 -15.84
C GLU A 117 13.67 1.96 -15.56
N LEU A 118 14.45 2.60 -14.68
CA LEU A 118 14.15 3.90 -14.10
C LEU A 118 15.36 4.83 -14.27
N GLU A 119 15.08 6.09 -14.59
CA GLU A 119 16.04 7.19 -14.44
C GLU A 119 15.37 8.32 -13.66
N PHE A 120 16.01 8.87 -12.64
CA PHE A 120 15.44 9.96 -11.86
C PHE A 120 16.49 11.02 -11.52
N THR A 121 16.03 12.25 -11.31
CA THR A 121 16.88 13.33 -10.83
C THR A 121 16.71 13.54 -9.33
N LEU A 122 17.63 14.29 -8.72
CA LEU A 122 17.46 14.80 -7.35
C LEU A 122 17.23 16.32 -7.39
N PRO A 123 16.55 16.91 -6.40
CA PRO A 123 16.23 18.34 -6.41
C PRO A 123 17.48 19.22 -6.45
N GLU A 124 18.52 18.82 -5.73
CA GLU A 124 19.82 19.51 -5.67
C GLU A 124 20.64 19.33 -6.96
N ARG A 125 20.28 18.35 -7.80
CA ARG A 125 21.01 17.97 -9.03
C ARG A 125 20.05 17.70 -10.18
N PRO A 126 19.29 18.70 -10.66
CA PRO A 126 18.21 18.50 -11.63
C PRO A 126 18.71 18.10 -13.03
N ALA A 127 20.00 18.28 -13.33
CA ALA A 127 20.62 17.90 -14.60
C ALA A 127 21.22 16.49 -14.59
N GLN A 128 21.38 15.86 -13.42
CA GLN A 128 22.00 14.55 -13.28
C GLN A 128 20.93 13.46 -13.18
N TRP A 129 20.89 12.56 -14.17
CA TRP A 129 19.99 11.40 -14.18
C TRP A 129 20.67 10.19 -13.53
N LEU A 130 20.03 9.64 -12.50
CA LEU A 130 20.47 8.46 -11.77
C LEU A 130 19.66 7.25 -12.25
N LYS A 131 20.37 6.17 -12.61
CA LYS A 131 19.74 4.94 -13.12
C LYS A 131 19.44 3.95 -12.00
N ALA A 132 18.29 3.29 -12.09
CA ALA A 132 17.90 2.19 -11.23
C ALA A 132 17.02 1.18 -11.99
N ARG A 133 16.91 -0.03 -11.44
CA ARG A 133 15.87 -0.99 -11.77
C ARG A 133 15.00 -1.20 -10.54
N GLY A 134 13.73 -1.45 -10.76
CA GLY A 134 12.80 -1.70 -9.67
C GLY A 134 11.57 -2.48 -10.10
N ILE A 135 10.80 -2.88 -9.10
CA ILE A 135 9.53 -3.59 -9.28
C ILE A 135 8.41 -2.76 -8.65
N VAL A 136 7.26 -2.69 -9.31
CA VAL A 136 6.06 -2.09 -8.72
C VAL A 136 5.62 -2.95 -7.54
N VAL A 137 5.56 -2.37 -6.34
CA VAL A 137 5.13 -3.06 -5.11
C VAL A 137 3.84 -2.51 -4.54
N TRP A 138 3.36 -1.39 -5.06
CA TRP A 138 2.12 -0.76 -4.62
C TRP A 138 1.52 0.11 -5.73
N VAL A 139 0.19 0.15 -5.80
CA VAL A 139 -0.57 1.02 -6.70
C VAL A 139 -1.57 1.81 -5.87
N CYS A 140 -1.58 3.13 -6.07
CA CYS A 140 -2.56 4.06 -5.51
C CYS A 140 -3.52 4.47 -6.63
N PRO A 141 -4.72 3.87 -6.73
CA PRO A 141 -5.58 3.99 -7.91
C PRO A 141 -6.41 5.27 -7.97
N LYS A 142 -6.53 6.03 -6.86
CA LYS A 142 -7.29 7.29 -6.82
C LYS A 142 -6.51 8.34 -6.05
N ALA A 143 -6.65 9.59 -6.46
CA ALA A 143 -6.45 10.70 -5.53
C ALA A 143 -7.45 10.47 -4.39
N ASP A 144 -6.99 9.97 -3.24
CA ASP A 144 -7.84 10.06 -2.07
C ASP A 144 -8.01 11.54 -1.75
N GLN A 145 -9.20 11.88 -1.27
CA GLN A 145 -9.64 13.24 -0.96
C GLN A 145 -8.76 13.96 0.10
N TYR A 146 -7.71 13.34 0.63
CA TYR A 146 -6.92 13.87 1.74
C TYR A 146 -5.39 13.73 1.64
N THR A 147 -4.76 12.90 0.80
CA THR A 147 -3.32 12.65 1.05
C THR A 147 -2.37 12.26 -0.10
N PHE A 148 -2.79 11.65 -1.21
CA PHE A 148 -1.83 11.23 -2.26
C PHE A 148 -2.37 11.42 -3.69
N SER A 149 -1.53 11.94 -4.59
CA SER A 149 -1.74 11.83 -6.04
C SER A 149 -1.82 10.36 -6.46
N PRO A 150 -2.62 9.99 -7.47
CA PRO A 150 -2.62 8.64 -8.01
C PRO A 150 -1.22 8.28 -8.50
N GLY A 151 -0.83 7.02 -8.37
CA GLY A 151 0.51 6.59 -8.75
C GLY A 151 0.89 5.20 -8.29
N MET A 152 2.20 4.96 -8.22
CA MET A 152 2.74 3.65 -7.89
C MET A 152 4.02 3.74 -7.07
N GLY A 153 4.14 2.82 -6.10
CA GLY A 153 5.33 2.64 -5.28
C GLY A 153 6.27 1.62 -5.92
N ILE A 154 7.52 2.02 -6.13
CA ILE A 154 8.56 1.20 -6.74
C ILE A 154 9.58 0.82 -5.67
N ARG A 155 9.96 -0.46 -5.62
CA ARG A 155 11.08 -0.96 -4.82
C ARG A 155 12.29 -1.14 -5.73
N PHE A 156 13.44 -0.57 -5.35
CA PHE A 156 14.66 -0.76 -6.11
C PHE A 156 15.13 -2.22 -6.00
N THR A 157 15.33 -2.85 -7.15
CA THR A 157 15.96 -4.18 -7.28
C THR A 157 17.44 -4.03 -7.59
N LYS A 158 17.83 -2.96 -8.30
CA LYS A 158 19.23 -2.59 -8.56
C LYS A 158 19.36 -1.07 -8.61
N ILE A 159 20.39 -0.54 -7.97
CA ILE A 159 20.75 0.88 -8.02
C ILE A 159 22.28 0.97 -7.95
N ALA A 160 22.89 1.89 -8.68
CA ALA A 160 24.33 2.12 -8.58
C ALA A 160 24.71 2.63 -7.18
N ASP A 161 25.86 2.24 -6.66
CA ASP A 161 26.25 2.58 -5.28
C ASP A 161 26.40 4.09 -5.09
N GLU A 162 26.89 4.81 -6.10
CA GLU A 162 26.97 6.27 -6.09
C GLU A 162 25.56 6.89 -6.01
N ALA A 163 24.62 6.39 -6.81
CA ALA A 163 23.24 6.85 -6.81
C ALA A 163 22.55 6.55 -5.46
N ARG A 164 22.78 5.37 -4.89
CA ARG A 164 22.30 4.99 -3.55
C ARG A 164 22.85 5.92 -2.48
N GLY A 165 24.15 6.25 -2.53
CA GLY A 165 24.78 7.19 -1.61
C GLY A 165 24.14 8.57 -1.65
N LEU A 166 23.89 9.09 -2.85
CA LEU A 166 23.21 10.39 -3.03
C LEU A 166 21.77 10.39 -2.49
N VAL A 167 21.01 9.31 -2.72
CA VAL A 167 19.65 9.16 -2.17
C VAL A 167 19.67 9.13 -0.65
N LEU A 168 20.59 8.37 -0.04
CA LEU A 168 20.70 8.31 1.41
C LEU A 168 21.12 9.67 2.01
N ALA A 169 22.03 10.39 1.36
CA ALA A 169 22.43 11.73 1.77
C ALA A 169 21.25 12.72 1.74
N LEU A 170 20.40 12.65 0.69
CA LEU A 170 19.19 13.46 0.59
C LEU A 170 18.17 13.12 1.68
N VAL A 171 17.96 11.83 1.95
CA VAL A 171 17.06 11.39 3.02
C VAL A 171 17.52 11.92 4.38
N GLU A 172 18.84 11.90 4.63
CA GLU A 172 19.42 12.39 5.88
C GLU A 172 19.43 13.93 5.97
N SER A 173 19.59 14.65 4.85
CA SER A 173 19.51 16.11 4.84
C SER A 173 18.08 16.60 5.12
N LEU A 174 17.08 15.97 4.51
CA LEU A 174 15.67 16.33 4.68
C LEU A 174 15.11 15.94 6.05
N ARG A 175 15.63 14.88 6.69
CA ARG A 175 15.29 14.52 8.08
C ARG A 175 15.79 15.51 9.13
N ARG A 176 16.93 16.16 8.87
CA ARG A 176 17.55 17.11 9.80
C ARG A 176 16.96 18.52 9.70
N ARG A 177 16.10 18.79 8.70
CA ARG A 177 15.37 20.04 8.60
C ARG A 177 14.07 19.89 9.42
N PRO A 178 13.88 20.65 10.51
CA PRO A 178 12.54 20.79 11.08
C PRO A 178 11.65 21.33 9.96
N LEU A 179 10.42 20.83 9.83
CA LEU A 179 9.41 21.53 9.06
C LEU A 179 9.36 22.96 9.62
N ALA A 180 9.79 23.93 8.81
CA ALA A 180 9.55 25.32 9.13
C ALA A 180 8.04 25.54 9.04
N ASP A 181 7.47 26.11 10.11
CA ASP A 181 6.05 26.52 10.22
C ASP A 181 5.59 27.38 9.03
#